data_AF-A0A0B2QP72-F1
#
_entry.id   AF-A0A0B2QP72-F1
#
_cell.length_a   1.000
_cell.length_b   1.000
_cell.length_c   1.000
_cell.angle_alpha   90.00
_cell.angle_beta   90.00
_cell.angle_gamma   90.00
#
_symmetry.space_group_name_H-M   'P 1'
#
loop_
_entity.id
_entity.type
_entity.pdbx_description
1 polymer ?
#
loop_
_entity_poly.entity_id
_entity_poly.type
_entity_poly.pdbx_seq_one_letter_code
_entity_poly.pdbx_strand_id
1 'polypeptide(L)' 'MRGLNQLGVVVETIYEEECEFSSSNSSPSSPSPSFSSSSASLHSRVKAWSLKIGRETDVLIRVQGICFRLHKVSVDSPL' A
#
# COMPACT_ATOMS: atom_id res chain seq x y z
N MET A 1 -28.61 -13.50 -3.15
CA MET A 1 -27.73 -13.04 -2.05
C MET A 1 -26.80 -14.18 -1.69
N ARG A 2 -25.53 -14.14 -2.12
CA ARG A 2 -24.53 -15.17 -1.82
C ARG A 2 -23.18 -14.49 -1.59
N GLY A 3 -22.53 -14.82 -0.47
CA GLY A 3 -21.07 -14.67 -0.30
C GLY A 3 -20.61 -13.63 0.72
N LEU A 4 -20.97 -13.78 2.00
CA LEU A 4 -20.36 -13.03 3.13
C LEU A 4 -19.40 -13.92 3.96
N ASN A 5 -18.85 -14.98 3.37
CA ASN A 5 -18.21 -16.06 4.13
C ASN A 5 -16.95 -16.63 3.44
N GLN A 6 -16.12 -15.75 2.86
CA GLN A 6 -14.76 -16.13 2.43
C GLN A 6 -13.64 -15.29 3.08
N LEU A 7 -13.94 -14.36 3.99
CA LEU A 7 -12.94 -13.56 4.72
C LEU A 7 -12.41 -14.28 5.98
N GLY A 8 -12.29 -15.62 5.96
CA GLY A 8 -12.05 -16.40 7.18
C GLY A 8 -11.16 -17.64 7.06
N VAL A 9 -10.50 -17.88 5.93
CA VAL A 9 -9.62 -19.05 5.75
C VAL A 9 -8.35 -18.65 5.01
N VAL A 10 -7.48 -17.90 5.70
CA VAL A 10 -6.02 -18.02 5.61
C VAL A 10 -5.47 -17.61 6.98
N VAL A 11 -5.61 -18.49 7.97
CA VAL A 11 -4.70 -18.49 9.13
C VAL A 11 -3.54 -19.36 8.68
N GLU A 12 -2.62 -18.77 7.93
CA GLU A 12 -1.34 -19.39 7.64
C GLU A 12 -0.53 -19.27 8.92
N THR A 13 -0.62 -20.31 9.76
CA THR A 13 0.21 -20.44 10.96
C THR A 13 1.65 -20.61 10.51
N ILE A 14 2.41 -19.52 10.57
CA ILE A 14 3.88 -19.57 10.47
C ILE A 14 4.41 -20.49 11.58
N TYR A 15 5.03 -21.59 11.18
CA TYR A 15 5.74 -22.50 12.06
C TYR A 15 7.15 -21.93 12.27
N GLU A 16 7.42 -21.39 13.46
CA GLU A 16 8.76 -20.96 13.86
C GLU A 16 9.52 -22.21 14.32
N GLU A 17 10.46 -22.69 13.50
CA GLU A 17 11.43 -23.70 13.96
C GLU A 17 12.41 -23.02 14.92
N GLU A 18 12.44 -23.44 16.18
CA GLU A 18 13.41 -22.99 17.18
C GLU A 18 14.81 -23.52 16.82
N CYS A 19 15.49 -22.83 15.91
CA CYS A 19 16.89 -23.11 15.66
C CYS A 19 17.69 -22.59 16.87
N GLU A 20 18.06 -23.49 17.79
CA GLU A 20 19.00 -23.24 18.88
C GLU A 20 20.39 -22.93 18.30
N PHE A 21 20.56 -21.72 17.76
CA PHE A 21 21.89 -21.23 17.41
C PHE A 21 22.49 -20.59 18.67
N SER A 22 23.43 -21.33 19.26
CA SER A 22 24.27 -20.89 20.38
C SER A 22 24.74 -19.44 20.20
N SER A 23 24.54 -18.66 21.26
CA SER A 23 24.95 -17.27 21.47
C SER A 23 26.05 -16.75 20.54
N SER A 24 25.67 -15.93 19.56
CA SER A 24 26.51 -14.86 19.03
C SER A 24 25.64 -13.70 18.57
N ASN A 25 25.72 -12.62 19.33
CA ASN A 25 25.00 -11.37 19.16
C ASN A 25 25.35 -10.71 17.80
N SER A 26 24.50 -10.91 16.80
CA SER A 26 24.44 -10.06 15.61
C SER A 26 23.02 -10.03 15.06
N SER A 27 22.27 -8.99 15.41
CA SER A 27 20.95 -8.71 14.86
C SER A 27 21.03 -8.62 13.32
N PRO A 28 20.20 -9.34 12.55
CA PRO A 28 20.09 -9.06 11.13
C PRO A 28 19.29 -7.77 10.97
N SER A 29 19.98 -6.68 10.64
CA SER A 29 19.36 -5.43 10.20
C SER A 29 18.57 -5.70 8.92
N SER A 30 17.28 -5.99 9.03
CA SER A 30 16.40 -6.04 7.86
C SER A 30 16.40 -4.66 7.19
N PRO A 31 16.71 -4.54 5.89
CA PRO A 31 16.65 -3.25 5.22
C PRO A 31 15.19 -2.78 5.21
N SER A 32 14.92 -1.67 5.91
CA SER A 32 13.64 -0.96 5.78
C SER A 32 13.36 -0.70 4.30
N PRO A 33 12.12 -0.85 3.80
CA PRO A 33 11.80 -0.51 2.42
C PRO A 33 12.19 0.95 2.19
N SER A 34 13.21 1.15 1.36
CA SER A 34 13.63 2.48 0.94
C SER A 34 12.57 2.99 -0.03
N PHE A 35 11.57 3.70 0.50
CA PHE A 35 10.73 4.54 -0.33
C PHE A 35 11.60 5.69 -0.81
N SER A 36 12.24 5.52 -1.96
CA SER A 36 12.87 6.63 -2.67
C SER A 36 11.82 7.72 -2.84
N SER A 37 11.93 8.77 -2.03
CA SER A 37 11.09 9.96 -2.13
C SER A 37 11.30 10.54 -3.52
N SER A 38 10.42 10.20 -4.46
CA SER A 38 10.39 10.86 -5.76
C SER A 38 10.27 12.37 -5.48
N SER A 39 11.20 13.16 -6.02
CA SER A 39 11.25 14.60 -5.83
C SER A 39 10.04 15.33 -6.41
N ALA A 40 9.23 14.65 -7.22
CA ALA A 40 7.99 15.19 -7.73
C ALA A 40 6.99 15.35 -6.58
N SER A 41 6.54 16.59 -6.38
CA SER A 41 5.46 16.88 -5.42
C SER A 41 4.24 15.99 -5.71
N LEU A 42 3.53 15.62 -4.65
CA LEU A 42 2.29 14.83 -4.76
C LEU A 42 1.32 15.44 -5.80
N HIS A 43 1.24 16.77 -5.82
CA HIS A 43 0.44 17.52 -6.77
C HIS A 43 0.89 17.32 -8.24
N SER A 44 2.20 17.30 -8.51
CA SER A 44 2.73 17.03 -9.86
C SER A 44 2.37 15.63 -10.34
N ARG A 45 2.50 14.63 -9.45
CA ARG A 45 2.15 13.23 -9.75
C ARG A 45 0.65 13.05 -10.01
N VAL A 46 -0.21 13.68 -9.20
CA VAL A 46 -1.66 13.66 -9.41
C VAL A 46 -2.00 14.30 -10.75
N LYS A 47 -1.44 15.47 -11.08
CA LYS A 47 -1.69 16.13 -12.38
C LYS A 47 -1.26 15.27 -13.57
N ALA A 48 -0.10 14.64 -13.49
CA ALA A 48 0.38 13.73 -14.54
C ALA A 48 -0.56 12.52 -14.70
N TRP A 49 -1.08 11.99 -13.59
CA TRP A 49 -2.07 10.91 -13.62
C TRP A 49 -3.39 11.38 -14.24
N SER A 50 -3.92 12.55 -13.84
CA SER A 50 -5.14 13.12 -14.39
C SER A 50 -5.07 13.23 -15.91
N LEU A 51 -3.93 13.73 -16.43
CA LEU A 51 -3.68 13.83 -17.86
C LEU A 51 -3.64 12.46 -18.54
N LYS A 52 -2.95 11.49 -17.93
CA LYS A 52 -2.82 10.13 -18.50
C LYS A 52 -4.15 9.39 -18.59
N ILE A 53 -4.99 9.49 -17.56
CA ILE A 53 -6.28 8.80 -17.51
C ILE A 53 -7.42 9.60 -18.17
N GLY A 54 -7.19 10.89 -18.46
CA GLY A 54 -8.18 11.81 -18.99
C GLY A 54 -9.29 12.16 -17.99
N ARG A 55 -9.02 12.08 -16.68
CA ARG A 55 -10.01 12.29 -15.61
C ARG A 55 -9.38 13.03 -14.44
N GLU A 56 -10.11 13.98 -13.86
CA GLU A 56 -9.67 14.68 -12.64
C GLU A 56 -9.89 13.86 -11.37
N THR A 57 -9.33 14.33 -10.25
CA THR A 57 -9.60 13.73 -8.93
C THR A 57 -11.04 13.98 -8.50
N ASP A 58 -11.71 12.94 -8.03
CA ASP A 58 -13.12 12.92 -7.67
C ASP A 58 -13.35 12.64 -6.18
N VAL A 59 -12.28 12.34 -5.42
CA VAL A 59 -12.34 12.07 -3.98
C VAL A 59 -11.46 13.06 -3.21
N LEU A 60 -11.99 13.61 -2.11
CA LEU A 60 -11.26 14.47 -1.17
C LEU A 60 -11.28 13.84 0.23
N ILE A 61 -10.10 13.55 0.78
CA ILE A 61 -9.94 13.03 2.16
C ILE A 61 -9.26 14.10 3.01
N ARG A 62 -9.75 14.30 4.23
CA ARG A 62 -9.16 15.23 5.19
C ARG A 62 -8.61 14.50 6.41
N VAL A 63 -7.31 14.64 6.69
CA VAL A 63 -6.63 14.03 7.83
C VAL A 63 -5.91 15.12 8.61
N GLN A 64 -6.25 15.30 9.89
CA GLN A 64 -5.63 16.32 10.76
C GLN A 64 -5.56 17.73 10.14
N GLY A 65 -6.55 18.11 9.34
CA GLY A 65 -6.58 19.41 8.68
C GLY A 65 -6.02 19.44 7.26
N ILE A 66 -5.27 18.42 6.87
CA ILE A 66 -4.63 18.29 5.56
C ILE A 66 -5.59 17.62 4.58
N CYS A 67 -5.69 18.15 3.37
CA CYS A 67 -6.59 17.66 2.32
C CYS A 67 -5.81 16.90 1.24
N PHE A 68 -6.28 15.70 0.89
CA PHE A 68 -5.73 14.84 -0.14
C PHE A 68 -6.76 14.59 -1.23
N ARG A 69 -6.40 14.85 -2.48
CA ARG A 69 -7.24 14.60 -3.67
C ARG A 69 -6.81 13.30 -4.34
N LEU A 70 -7.75 12.41 -4.61
CA LEU A 70 -7.50 11.06 -5.12
C LEU A 70 -8.39 10.77 -6.32
N HIS A 71 -7.96 9.84 -7.16
CA HIS A 71 -8.77 9.26 -8.23
C HIS A 71 -9.45 7.98 -7.74
N LYS A 72 -10.74 7.84 -8.00
CA LYS A 72 -11.44 6.55 -7.84
C LYS A 72 -11.16 5.67 -9.03
N VAL A 73 -10.46 4.55 -8.80
CA VAL A 73 -10.23 3.52 -9.82
C VAL A 73 -11.30 2.44 -9.66
N SER A 74 -12.12 2.25 -10.68
CA SER A 74 -13.01 1.08 -10.76
C SER A 74 -12.18 -0.14 -11.18
N VAL A 75 -12.31 -1.23 -10.43
CA VAL A 75 -11.55 -2.47 -10.65
C VAL A 75 -11.97 -3.21 -11.95
N ASP A 76 -13.08 -2.82 -12.57
CA ASP A 76 -13.67 -3.48 -13.73
C ASP A 76 -13.21 -2.93 -15.10
N SER A 77 -12.22 -2.03 -15.13
CA SER A 77 -11.77 -1.43 -16.41
C SER A 77 -10.53 -2.15 -16.94
N PRO A 78 -10.59 -2.82 -18.12
CA PRO A 78 -9.39 -3.33 -18.77
C PRO A 78 -8.57 -2.12 -19.25
N LEU A 79 -7.29 -2.08 -18.82
CA LEU A 79 -6.32 -1.06 -19.22
C LEU A 79 -5.90 -1.19 -20.68
#